data_AF-A0A6P0XAX6-F1
#
_entry.id   AF-A0A6P0XAX6-F1
#
_cell.length_a   1.000
_cell.length_b   1.000
_cell.length_c   1.000
_cell.angle_alpha   90.00
_cell.angle_beta   90.00
_cell.angle_gamma   90.00
#
_symmetry.space_group_name_H-M   'P 1'
#
loop_
_entity.id
_entity.type
_entity.pdbx_description
1 polymer ?
#
loop_
_entity_poly.entity_id
_entity_poly.type
_entity_poly.pdbx_seq_one_letter_code
_entity_poly.pdbx_strand_id
1 'polypeptide(L)'
;MKNYQDKSKYTNVLGKIIEVTVQSSMAVALMAAPSKAIGLSFTPVGTYATGVFDESAARITAFDPNSDRLFVVNDDSLAIDVLDISNPNAPNRDFSIDLGQFGNFGGVNSVAYSNGIFAVAVESAIITDPGEVLFFNSSGNKLNQITVGALPDMLTFTQDGTKLLVANEAEPDGYLAGDIDPEGSVSIIDMSNGV
;
A
#
# COMPACT_ATOMS: atom_id res chain seq x y z
N MET A 1 -50.17 4.42 66.84
CA MET A 1 -50.49 3.33 65.89
C MET A 1 -50.39 3.84 64.46
N LYS A 2 -49.47 3.31 63.66
CA LYS A 2 -49.60 3.25 62.19
C LYS A 2 -49.04 1.90 61.76
N ASN A 3 -49.94 0.97 61.43
CA ASN A 3 -49.58 -0.36 60.94
C ASN A 3 -48.87 -0.20 59.59
N TYR A 4 -47.56 -0.43 59.60
CA TYR A 4 -46.69 -0.34 58.44
C TYR A 4 -46.44 -1.73 57.88
N GLN A 5 -47.47 -2.40 57.34
CA GLN A 5 -47.32 -3.62 56.53
C GLN A 5 -48.54 -3.82 55.62
N ASP A 6 -48.82 -2.88 54.72
CA ASP A 6 -49.66 -3.19 53.55
C ASP A 6 -48.77 -3.74 52.44
N LYS A 7 -48.63 -5.07 52.41
CA LYS A 7 -47.81 -5.78 51.42
C LYS A 7 -48.40 -5.75 50.00
N SER A 8 -49.66 -5.29 49.83
CA SER A 8 -50.34 -5.27 48.52
C SER A 8 -49.68 -4.31 47.51
N LYS A 9 -48.99 -3.26 47.98
CA LYS A 9 -48.26 -2.32 47.13
C LYS A 9 -46.97 -2.90 46.54
N TYR A 10 -46.39 -3.91 47.18
CA TYR A 10 -45.15 -4.55 46.71
C TYR A 10 -45.42 -5.71 45.75
N THR A 11 -46.58 -6.37 45.82
CA THR A 11 -46.97 -7.45 44.91
C THR A 11 -47.12 -6.96 43.47
N ASN A 12 -47.65 -5.76 43.27
CA ASN A 12 -47.80 -5.16 41.93
C ASN A 12 -46.48 -4.67 41.32
N VAL A 13 -45.52 -4.25 42.16
CA VAL A 13 -44.20 -3.81 41.72
C VAL A 13 -43.33 -5.01 41.33
N LEU A 14 -43.37 -6.09 42.12
CA LEU A 14 -42.62 -7.31 41.81
C LEU A 14 -43.12 -7.97 40.52
N GLY A 15 -44.45 -8.01 40.31
CA GLY A 15 -45.04 -8.51 39.07
C GLY A 15 -44.60 -7.72 37.83
N LYS A 16 -44.62 -6.38 37.91
CA LYS A 16 -44.14 -5.51 36.82
C LYS A 16 -42.64 -5.63 36.56
N ILE A 17 -41.82 -5.79 37.60
CA ILE A 17 -40.38 -6.00 37.45
C ILE A 17 -40.11 -7.34 36.75
N ILE A 18 -40.80 -8.41 37.14
CA ILE A 18 -40.66 -9.72 36.49
C ILE A 18 -41.09 -9.63 35.02
N GLU A 19 -42.23 -9.00 34.73
CA GLU A 19 -42.75 -8.86 33.37
C GLU A 19 -41.80 -8.06 32.46
N VAL A 20 -41.27 -6.93 32.94
CA VAL A 20 -40.26 -6.11 32.23
C VAL A 20 -38.94 -6.85 32.08
N THR A 21 -38.52 -7.64 33.08
CA THR A 21 -37.26 -8.41 33.01
C THR A 21 -37.36 -9.59 32.04
N VAL A 22 -38.50 -10.27 31.97
CA VAL A 22 -38.74 -11.37 31.02
C VAL A 22 -38.88 -10.85 29.59
N GLN A 23 -39.62 -9.75 29.37
CA GLN A 23 -39.73 -9.14 28.04
C GLN A 23 -38.40 -8.58 27.54
N SER A 24 -37.63 -7.91 28.41
CA SER A 24 -36.33 -7.36 28.03
C SER A 24 -35.27 -8.46 27.76
N SER A 25 -35.28 -9.57 28.52
CA SER A 25 -34.38 -10.70 28.27
C SER A 25 -34.72 -11.46 26.97
N MET A 26 -36.01 -11.59 26.61
CA MET A 26 -36.41 -12.12 25.29
C MET A 26 -35.97 -11.21 24.14
N ALA A 27 -36.05 -9.88 24.29
CA ALA A 27 -35.61 -8.94 23.26
C ALA A 27 -34.09 -9.00 23.02
N VAL A 28 -33.29 -9.14 24.09
CA VAL A 28 -31.82 -9.30 23.98
C VAL A 28 -31.46 -10.64 23.32
N ALA A 29 -32.20 -11.72 23.61
CA ALA A 29 -32.00 -13.02 22.96
C ALA A 29 -32.37 -13.01 21.46
N LEU A 30 -33.39 -12.24 21.05
CA LEU A 30 -33.75 -12.09 19.62
C LEU A 30 -32.76 -11.22 18.83
N MET A 31 -31.99 -10.34 19.49
CA MET A 31 -30.96 -9.51 18.82
C MET A 31 -29.59 -10.18 18.73
N ALA A 32 -29.40 -11.32 19.39
CA ALA A 32 -28.23 -12.17 19.22
C ALA A 32 -28.37 -13.06 17.96
N ALA A 33 -28.56 -12.46 16.79
CA ALA A 33 -28.37 -13.18 15.55
C ALA A 33 -26.88 -13.54 15.41
N PRO A 34 -26.51 -14.81 15.18
CA PRO A 34 -25.12 -15.13 14.88
C PRO A 34 -24.72 -14.38 13.61
N SER A 35 -23.74 -13.48 13.74
CA SER A 35 -23.11 -12.88 12.57
C SER A 35 -22.50 -14.01 11.74
N LYS A 36 -23.02 -14.25 10.54
CA LYS A 36 -22.39 -15.16 9.59
C LYS A 36 -21.13 -14.48 9.08
N ALA A 37 -19.97 -15.02 9.44
CA ALA A 37 -18.73 -14.65 8.79
C ALA A 37 -18.89 -14.86 7.27
N ILE A 38 -18.65 -13.80 6.49
CA ILE A 38 -18.56 -13.92 5.04
C ILE A 38 -17.24 -14.65 4.77
N GLY A 39 -17.31 -15.88 4.26
CA GLY A 39 -16.13 -16.59 3.79
C GLY A 39 -15.63 -15.95 2.52
N LEU A 40 -14.45 -15.33 2.56
CA LEU A 40 -13.74 -14.89 1.37
C LEU A 40 -13.04 -16.11 0.76
N SER A 41 -13.28 -16.37 -0.53
CA SER A 41 -12.56 -17.38 -1.30
C SER A 41 -11.82 -16.69 -2.43
N PHE A 42 -10.52 -16.92 -2.50
CA PHE A 42 -9.65 -16.40 -3.54
C PHE A 42 -9.17 -17.56 -4.40
N THR A 43 -9.26 -17.40 -5.71
CA THR A 43 -8.66 -18.32 -6.68
C THR A 43 -7.65 -17.52 -7.49
N PRO A 44 -6.36 -17.93 -7.54
CA PRO A 44 -5.38 -17.29 -8.40
C PRO A 44 -5.86 -17.32 -9.86
N VAL A 45 -5.79 -16.18 -10.55
CA VAL A 45 -6.16 -16.09 -11.97
C VAL A 45 -4.99 -16.53 -12.85
N GLY A 46 -3.79 -16.03 -12.55
CA GLY A 46 -2.55 -16.40 -13.22
C GLY A 46 -1.34 -16.11 -12.33
N THR A 47 -0.16 -16.51 -12.79
CA THR A 47 1.09 -16.29 -12.04
C THR A 47 2.23 -16.07 -13.02
N TYR A 48 3.02 -15.03 -12.76
CA TYR A 48 4.36 -14.87 -13.31
C TYR A 48 5.37 -15.16 -12.18
N ALA A 49 6.41 -15.91 -12.48
CA ALA A 49 7.47 -16.22 -11.53
C ALA A 49 8.83 -15.86 -12.14
N THR A 50 9.61 -15.05 -11.42
CA THR A 50 10.99 -14.71 -11.81
C THR A 50 11.94 -15.90 -11.64
N GLY A 51 11.58 -16.86 -10.78
CA GLY A 51 12.43 -17.99 -10.39
C GLY A 51 13.45 -17.66 -9.29
N VAL A 52 13.43 -16.43 -8.78
CA VAL A 52 14.28 -15.94 -7.70
C VAL A 52 13.54 -16.11 -6.36
N PHE A 53 14.25 -16.58 -5.33
CA PHE A 53 13.69 -16.87 -4.00
C PHE A 53 14.59 -16.31 -2.90
N ASP A 54 13.99 -15.70 -1.87
CA ASP A 54 14.69 -15.09 -0.72
C ASP A 54 15.67 -13.97 -1.08
N GLU A 55 15.47 -13.37 -2.25
CA GLU A 55 16.12 -12.13 -2.69
C GLU A 55 15.02 -11.07 -2.92
N SER A 56 15.40 -9.79 -2.95
CA SER A 56 14.51 -8.66 -3.19
C SER A 56 14.00 -8.61 -4.65
N ALA A 57 13.37 -9.66 -5.18
CA ALA A 57 12.86 -9.70 -6.55
C ALA A 57 11.56 -8.87 -6.70
N ALA A 58 10.43 -9.49 -7.05
CA ALA A 58 9.17 -8.78 -7.29
C ALA A 58 8.58 -8.19 -5.99
N ARG A 59 8.45 -6.86 -5.90
CA ARG A 59 7.87 -6.16 -4.74
C ARG A 59 6.64 -5.31 -5.08
N ILE A 60 6.86 -4.07 -5.53
CA ILE A 60 5.81 -3.06 -5.79
C ILE A 60 5.41 -3.10 -7.27
N THR A 61 4.12 -2.88 -7.54
CA THR A 61 3.59 -2.90 -8.89
C THR A 61 2.72 -1.69 -9.22
N ALA A 62 2.76 -1.24 -10.47
CA ALA A 62 1.85 -0.23 -11.02
C ALA A 62 1.24 -0.72 -12.34
N PHE A 63 -0.03 -0.41 -12.57
CA PHE A 63 -0.78 -0.89 -13.74
C PHE A 63 -1.04 0.24 -14.74
N ASP A 64 -0.71 0.01 -16.01
CA ASP A 64 -1.14 0.83 -17.14
C ASP A 64 -2.42 0.25 -17.77
N PRO A 65 -3.60 0.85 -17.52
CA PRO A 65 -4.87 0.34 -18.05
C PRO A 65 -5.04 0.56 -19.56
N ASN A 66 -4.18 1.34 -20.22
CA ASN A 66 -4.28 1.57 -21.66
C ASN A 66 -3.59 0.48 -22.48
N SER A 67 -2.59 -0.19 -21.90
CA SER A 67 -1.77 -1.21 -22.57
C SER A 67 -1.83 -2.58 -21.91
N ASP A 68 -2.63 -2.74 -20.86
CA ASP A 68 -2.70 -3.94 -20.02
C ASP A 68 -1.32 -4.40 -19.54
N ARG A 69 -0.48 -3.43 -19.14
CA ARG A 69 0.88 -3.69 -18.64
C ARG A 69 0.98 -3.48 -17.14
N LEU A 70 1.67 -4.40 -16.47
CA LEU A 70 2.05 -4.29 -15.06
C LEU A 70 3.55 -3.99 -14.98
N PHE A 71 3.91 -2.83 -14.43
CA PHE A 71 5.28 -2.49 -14.07
C PHE A 71 5.58 -3.08 -12.70
N VAL A 72 6.65 -3.86 -12.58
CA VAL A 72 7.00 -4.60 -11.37
C VAL A 72 8.43 -4.23 -10.97
N VAL A 73 8.59 -3.72 -9.75
CA VAL A 73 9.91 -3.53 -9.15
C VAL A 73 10.58 -4.90 -8.99
N ASN A 74 11.79 -5.03 -9.53
CA ASN A 74 12.66 -6.19 -9.37
C ASN A 74 14.03 -5.70 -8.86
N ASP A 75 14.18 -5.68 -7.55
CA ASP A 75 15.33 -5.06 -6.88
C ASP A 75 16.59 -5.96 -6.89
N ASP A 76 16.42 -7.28 -6.94
CA ASP A 76 17.49 -8.29 -7.19
C ASP A 76 18.32 -7.98 -8.45
N SER A 77 17.68 -7.41 -9.47
CA SER A 77 18.32 -7.04 -10.74
C SER A 77 18.38 -5.53 -11.00
N LEU A 78 18.07 -4.69 -10.00
CA LEU A 78 17.96 -3.23 -10.13
C LEU A 78 17.15 -2.81 -11.37
N ALA A 79 15.98 -3.41 -11.54
CA ALA A 79 15.19 -3.28 -12.76
C ALA A 79 13.69 -3.05 -12.51
N ILE A 80 13.01 -2.56 -13.55
CA ILE A 80 11.55 -2.66 -13.68
C ILE A 80 11.24 -3.73 -14.73
N ASP A 81 10.65 -4.85 -14.29
CA ASP A 81 10.06 -5.83 -15.19
C ASP A 81 8.69 -5.32 -15.67
N VAL A 82 8.48 -5.34 -16.99
CA VAL A 82 7.20 -4.95 -17.60
C VAL A 82 6.49 -6.21 -18.07
N LEU A 83 5.40 -6.54 -17.41
CA LEU A 83 4.58 -7.71 -17.74
C LEU A 83 3.39 -7.31 -18.61
N ASP A 84 3.12 -8.09 -19.66
CA ASP A 84 1.85 -8.05 -20.37
C ASP A 84 0.85 -8.95 -19.61
N ILE A 85 -0.27 -8.35 -19.23
CA ILE A 85 -1.38 -9.01 -18.52
C ILE A 85 -2.70 -8.92 -19.28
N SER A 86 -2.66 -8.65 -20.59
CA SER A 86 -3.83 -8.66 -21.48
C SER A 86 -4.58 -10.00 -21.46
N ASN A 87 -3.85 -11.09 -21.23
CA ASN A 87 -4.41 -12.35 -20.75
C ASN A 87 -4.00 -12.62 -19.30
N PRO A 88 -4.84 -12.30 -18.30
CA PRO A 88 -4.47 -12.43 -16.89
C PRO A 88 -4.29 -13.88 -16.43
N ASN A 89 -4.72 -14.88 -17.21
CA ASN A 89 -4.48 -16.29 -16.90
C ASN A 89 -3.06 -16.75 -17.27
N ALA A 90 -2.36 -16.00 -18.11
CA ALA A 90 -1.00 -16.31 -18.54
C ALA A 90 -0.15 -15.03 -18.66
N PRO A 91 0.14 -14.32 -17.55
CA PRO A 91 1.05 -13.18 -17.55
C PRO A 91 2.43 -13.57 -18.09
N ASN A 92 3.03 -12.70 -18.90
CA ASN A 92 4.39 -12.89 -19.41
C ASN A 92 5.17 -11.58 -19.32
N ARG A 93 6.50 -11.69 -19.19
CA ARG A 93 7.37 -10.52 -19.27
C ARG A 93 7.56 -10.10 -20.73
N ASP A 94 7.17 -8.87 -21.03
CA ASP A 94 7.38 -8.25 -22.35
C ASP A 94 8.86 -7.81 -22.46
N PHE A 95 9.30 -6.97 -21.52
CA PHE A 95 10.69 -6.52 -21.42
C PHE A 95 11.05 -6.16 -19.97
N SER A 96 12.32 -5.81 -19.76
CA SER A 96 12.85 -5.35 -18.47
C SER A 96 13.72 -4.10 -18.69
N ILE A 97 13.67 -3.16 -17.76
CA ILE A 97 14.42 -1.91 -17.82
C ILE A 97 15.51 -1.98 -16.74
N ASP A 98 16.75 -2.16 -17.16
CA ASP A 98 17.93 -2.04 -16.30
C ASP A 98 18.08 -0.58 -15.85
N LEU A 99 17.96 -0.31 -14.55
CA LEU A 99 18.07 1.06 -14.02
C LEU A 99 19.52 1.46 -13.78
N GLY A 100 20.45 0.51 -13.64
CA GLY A 100 21.87 0.77 -13.45
C GLY A 100 22.50 1.55 -14.62
N GLN A 101 21.87 1.55 -15.79
CA GLN A 101 22.28 2.39 -16.91
C GLN A 101 22.04 3.90 -16.71
N PHE A 102 21.26 4.29 -15.70
CA PHE A 102 20.87 5.69 -15.44
C PHE A 102 21.54 6.32 -14.21
N GLY A 103 22.28 5.53 -13.42
CA GLY A 103 22.93 6.02 -12.22
C GLY A 103 23.52 4.88 -11.38
N ASN A 104 24.13 5.25 -10.26
CA ASN A 104 24.65 4.31 -9.28
C ASN A 104 23.66 4.21 -8.11
N PHE A 105 22.78 3.23 -8.16
CA PHE A 105 21.68 3.06 -7.21
C PHE A 105 21.96 1.89 -6.26
N GLY A 106 21.46 2.02 -5.03
CA GLY A 106 21.51 0.95 -4.01
C GLY A 106 20.36 -0.04 -4.15
N GLY A 107 19.23 0.43 -4.68
CA GLY A 107 17.98 -0.33 -4.74
C GLY A 107 16.86 0.42 -5.47
N VAL A 108 15.80 -0.32 -5.77
CA VAL A 108 14.57 0.14 -6.43
C VAL A 108 13.41 -0.12 -5.49
N ASN A 109 12.78 0.93 -4.98
CA ASN A 109 11.82 0.80 -3.87
C ASN A 109 10.37 0.87 -4.30
N SER A 110 10.06 1.66 -5.33
CA SER A 110 8.67 1.93 -5.68
C SER A 110 8.44 2.20 -7.15
N VAL A 111 7.21 1.95 -7.60
CA VAL A 111 6.73 2.36 -8.91
C VAL A 111 5.27 2.81 -8.81
N ALA A 112 4.92 3.89 -9.51
CA ALA A 112 3.53 4.33 -9.68
C ALA A 112 3.30 4.78 -11.12
N TYR A 113 2.05 4.74 -11.55
CA TYR A 113 1.64 5.11 -12.90
C TYR A 113 0.55 6.18 -12.86
N SER A 114 0.62 7.12 -13.81
CA SER A 114 -0.44 8.08 -14.11
C SER A 114 -0.31 8.58 -15.54
N ASN A 115 -1.43 8.57 -16.29
CA ASN A 115 -1.56 9.22 -17.60
C ASN A 115 -0.44 8.89 -18.62
N GLY A 116 -0.07 7.62 -18.76
CA GLY A 116 0.95 7.16 -19.72
C GLY A 116 2.40 7.33 -19.26
N ILE A 117 2.60 7.80 -18.03
CA ILE A 117 3.89 7.94 -17.37
C ILE A 117 3.93 6.99 -16.18
N PHE A 118 5.06 6.32 -15.96
CA PHE A 118 5.35 5.73 -14.66
C PHE A 118 6.60 6.34 -14.06
N ALA A 119 6.58 6.51 -12.75
CA ALA A 119 7.68 7.02 -11.96
C ALA A 119 8.24 5.89 -11.09
N VAL A 120 9.56 5.87 -10.90
CA VAL A 120 10.28 4.86 -10.14
C VAL A 120 11.14 5.54 -9.08
N ALA A 121 10.99 5.12 -7.83
CA ALA A 121 11.83 5.57 -6.72
C ALA A 121 13.05 4.66 -6.60
N VAL A 122 14.24 5.26 -6.60
CA VAL A 122 15.51 4.55 -6.42
C VAL A 122 16.34 5.21 -5.32
N GLU A 123 16.93 4.41 -4.46
CA GLU A 123 17.85 4.88 -3.44
C GLU A 123 19.26 5.06 -3.99
N SER A 124 20.02 5.95 -3.37
CA SER A 124 21.45 6.09 -3.66
C SER A 124 22.20 4.83 -3.22
N ALA A 125 23.34 4.55 -3.85
CA ALA A 125 24.24 3.48 -3.40
C ALA A 125 24.75 3.67 -1.96
N ILE A 126 24.70 4.91 -1.44
CA ILE A 126 24.83 5.21 -0.02
C ILE A 126 23.44 5.53 0.50
N ILE A 127 22.88 4.68 1.37
CA ILE A 127 21.47 4.74 1.78
C ILE A 127 21.04 6.10 2.37
N THR A 128 21.98 6.77 3.03
CA THR A 128 21.75 8.08 3.68
C THR A 128 21.87 9.28 2.74
N ASP A 129 22.37 9.06 1.51
CA ASP A 129 22.46 10.12 0.50
C ASP A 129 21.10 10.32 -0.20
N PRO A 130 20.84 11.51 -0.77
CA PRO A 130 19.68 11.76 -1.61
C PRO A 130 19.49 10.70 -2.71
N GLY A 131 18.30 10.10 -2.75
CA GLY A 131 17.88 9.22 -3.84
C GLY A 131 17.26 10.00 -5.00
N GLU A 132 16.64 9.27 -5.91
CA GLU A 132 16.09 9.85 -7.13
C GLU A 132 14.74 9.25 -7.52
N VAL A 133 14.00 10.02 -8.32
CA VAL A 133 12.81 9.55 -9.05
C VAL A 133 13.09 9.59 -10.55
N LEU A 134 12.99 8.43 -11.20
CA LEU A 134 13.11 8.28 -12.64
C LEU A 134 11.72 8.21 -13.26
N PHE A 135 11.53 8.91 -14.37
CA PHE A 135 10.27 8.95 -15.10
C PHE A 135 10.41 8.28 -16.46
N PHE A 136 9.41 7.49 -16.83
CA PHE A 136 9.38 6.74 -18.09
C PHE A 136 8.01 6.85 -18.74
N ASN A 137 7.96 6.67 -20.06
CA ASN A 137 6.69 6.42 -20.75
C ASN A 137 6.32 4.92 -20.70
N SER A 138 5.09 4.57 -21.07
CA SER A 138 4.61 3.16 -21.12
C SER A 138 5.43 2.20 -22.01
N SER A 139 6.30 2.72 -22.88
CA SER A 139 7.22 1.91 -23.70
C SER A 139 8.57 1.65 -23.03
N GLY A 140 8.80 2.18 -21.82
CA GLY A 140 10.03 2.02 -21.07
C GLY A 140 11.14 3.02 -21.44
N ASN A 141 10.85 4.05 -22.23
CA ASN A 141 11.83 5.09 -22.53
C ASN A 141 11.90 6.08 -21.37
N LYS A 142 13.11 6.36 -20.87
CA LYS A 142 13.34 7.39 -19.84
C LYS A 142 12.98 8.77 -20.40
N LEU A 143 12.23 9.52 -19.60
CA LEU A 143 11.79 10.89 -19.89
C LEU A 143 12.59 11.90 -19.05
N ASN A 144 12.71 11.66 -17.74
CA ASN A 144 13.36 12.58 -16.81
C ASN A 144 13.88 11.84 -15.55
N GLN A 145 14.65 12.54 -14.72
CA GLN A 145 15.26 12.04 -13.48
C GLN A 145 15.46 13.22 -12.52
N ILE A 146 14.97 13.10 -11.30
CA ILE A 146 14.95 14.18 -10.31
C ILE A 146 15.48 13.66 -8.97
N THR A 147 16.43 14.37 -8.37
CA THR A 147 16.92 14.10 -7.02
C THR A 147 15.88 14.51 -5.97
N VAL A 148 15.66 13.63 -4.98
CA VAL A 148 14.71 13.81 -3.86
C VAL A 148 15.43 13.67 -2.52
N GLY A 149 14.73 13.33 -1.44
CA GLY A 149 15.36 13.09 -0.13
C GLY A 149 16.11 11.75 -0.07
N ALA A 150 16.71 11.46 1.07
CA ALA A 150 17.35 10.17 1.32
C ALA A 150 16.32 9.04 1.37
N LEU A 151 16.66 7.89 0.78
CA LEU A 151 15.83 6.68 0.73
C LEU A 151 14.37 6.94 0.33
N PRO A 152 14.07 7.32 -0.94
CA PRO A 152 12.70 7.40 -1.41
C PRO A 152 12.09 6.00 -1.46
N ASP A 153 11.19 5.70 -0.53
CA ASP A 153 10.60 4.35 -0.36
C ASP A 153 9.26 4.22 -1.09
N MET A 154 8.46 5.28 -1.11
CA MET A 154 7.12 5.26 -1.71
C MET A 154 6.86 6.50 -2.55
N LEU A 155 6.20 6.32 -3.70
CA LEU A 155 5.67 7.42 -4.49
C LEU A 155 4.22 7.20 -4.93
N THR A 156 3.47 8.29 -5.08
CA THR A 156 2.09 8.26 -5.56
C THR A 156 1.70 9.55 -6.27
N PHE A 157 0.95 9.41 -7.37
CA PHE A 157 0.41 10.56 -8.09
C PHE A 157 -0.85 11.08 -7.39
N THR A 158 -1.07 12.39 -7.41
CA THR A 158 -2.37 12.95 -7.08
C THR A 158 -3.42 12.47 -8.08
N GLN A 159 -4.69 12.42 -7.65
CA GLN A 159 -5.80 11.96 -8.48
C GLN A 159 -5.93 12.73 -9.81
N ASP A 160 -5.59 14.02 -9.81
CA ASP A 160 -5.59 14.87 -11.00
C ASP A 160 -4.30 14.78 -11.83
N GLY A 161 -3.33 13.98 -11.39
CA GLY A 161 -2.03 13.77 -12.03
C GLY A 161 -1.11 14.99 -12.00
N THR A 162 -1.48 16.09 -11.31
CA THR A 162 -0.68 17.33 -11.33
C THR A 162 0.50 17.31 -10.37
N LYS A 163 0.59 16.32 -9.47
CA LYS A 163 1.73 16.15 -8.56
C LYS A 163 2.10 14.69 -8.40
N LEU A 164 3.37 14.46 -8.11
CA LEU A 164 3.89 13.22 -7.57
C LEU A 164 4.40 13.49 -6.15
N LEU A 165 3.90 12.72 -5.18
CA LEU A 165 4.34 12.78 -3.79
C LEU A 165 5.30 11.63 -3.54
N VAL A 166 6.41 11.91 -2.87
CA VAL A 166 7.45 10.92 -2.55
C VAL A 166 7.71 10.96 -1.05
N ALA A 167 7.58 9.81 -0.39
CA ALA A 167 8.00 9.62 0.98
C ALA A 167 9.48 9.22 0.99
N ASN A 168 10.31 10.07 1.57
CA ASN A 168 11.73 9.83 1.77
C ASN A 168 11.90 9.33 3.21
N GLU A 169 12.11 8.02 3.37
CA GLU A 169 12.15 7.34 4.66
C GLU A 169 13.34 7.80 5.49
N ALA A 170 14.50 7.98 4.84
CA ALA A 170 15.76 8.36 5.48
C ALA A 170 16.22 7.38 6.57
N GLU A 171 16.24 6.07 6.28
CA GLU A 171 16.78 5.07 7.21
C GLU A 171 18.25 5.40 7.56
N PRO A 172 18.64 5.29 8.85
CA PRO A 172 20.03 5.49 9.24
C PRO A 172 20.93 4.37 8.68
N ASP A 173 22.21 4.67 8.46
CA ASP A 173 23.19 3.65 8.05
C ASP A 173 23.60 2.68 9.19
N GLY A 174 23.08 2.91 10.40
CA GLY A 174 23.21 2.04 11.56
C GLY A 174 22.61 2.64 12.84
N TYR A 175 22.79 1.96 13.97
CA TYR A 175 22.21 2.35 15.27
C TYR A 175 23.27 2.57 16.37
N LEU A 176 24.53 2.75 15.99
CA LEU A 176 25.67 3.00 16.86
C LEU A 176 26.04 4.49 16.87
N ALA A 177 26.85 4.86 17.87
CA ALA A 177 27.34 6.24 17.97
C ALA A 177 28.31 6.55 16.82
N GLY A 178 27.96 7.51 15.98
CA GLY A 178 28.74 7.93 14.82
C GLY A 178 28.10 7.57 13.47
N ASP A 179 27.05 6.74 13.50
CA ASP A 179 26.23 6.41 12.34
C ASP A 179 25.44 7.65 11.90
N ILE A 180 25.16 7.74 10.60
CA ILE A 180 24.43 8.82 9.96
C ILE A 180 22.94 8.48 10.00
N ASP A 181 22.17 9.34 10.66
CA ASP A 181 20.71 9.27 10.75
C ASP A 181 20.10 10.52 10.06
N PRO A 182 19.76 10.43 8.77
CA PRO A 182 19.22 11.56 8.03
C PRO A 182 17.77 11.87 8.44
N GLU A 183 17.36 13.14 8.30
CA GLU A 183 15.98 13.53 8.56
C GLU A 183 15.06 13.09 7.41
N GLY A 184 14.01 12.34 7.75
CA GLY A 184 12.94 11.96 6.81
C GLY A 184 12.20 13.15 6.23
N SER A 185 11.66 13.01 5.03
CA SER A 185 10.97 14.12 4.35
C SER A 185 9.91 13.67 3.34
N VAL A 186 9.15 14.63 2.80
CA VAL A 186 8.23 14.40 1.70
C VAL A 186 8.60 15.34 0.56
N SER A 187 8.92 14.79 -0.61
CA SER A 187 9.12 15.57 -1.83
C SER A 187 7.80 15.70 -2.59
N ILE A 188 7.52 16.90 -3.10
CA ILE A 188 6.36 17.19 -3.94
C ILE A 188 6.88 17.64 -5.29
N ILE A 189 6.70 16.81 -6.31
CA ILE A 189 7.11 17.10 -7.68
C ILE A 189 5.90 17.62 -8.45
N ASP A 190 6.06 18.79 -9.06
CA ASP A 190 5.02 19.42 -9.89
C ASP A 190 5.03 18.81 -11.31
N MET A 191 3.90 18.24 -11.71
CA MET A 191 3.70 17.57 -13.00
C MET A 191 2.86 18.43 -13.96
N SER A 192 2.44 19.63 -13.55
CA SER A 192 1.49 20.45 -14.30
C SER A 192 1.99 20.93 -15.67
N ASN A 193 3.32 20.99 -15.85
CA ASN A 193 3.96 21.38 -17.11
C ASN A 193 4.54 20.18 -17.88
N GLY A 194 4.14 18.95 -17.51
CA GLY A 194 4.68 17.72 -18.07
C GLY A 194 5.81 17.13 -17.23
N VAL A 195 6.49 16.14 -17.82
CA VAL A 195 7.65 15.42 -17.26
C VAL A 195 8.94 15.95 -17.87
#